data_AF-A0A2M8YBZ7-F1
#
_entry.id   AF-A0A2M8YBZ7-F1
#
_cell.length_a   1.000
_cell.length_b   1.000
_cell.length_c   1.000
_cell.angle_alpha   90.00
_cell.angle_beta   90.00
_cell.angle_gamma   90.00
#
_symmetry.space_group_name_H-M   'P 1'
#
loop_
_entity.id
_entity.type
_entity.pdbx_description
1 polymer ?
#
loop_
_entity_poly.entity_id
_entity_poly.type
_entity_poly.pdbx_seq_one_letter_code
_entity_poly.pdbx_strand_id
1 'polypeptide(L)'
;MPQTPDLPLDWHAFEAAYDVEASWFRLANASLALLGASPFKDQAFSAFAFNAVSFPSLSLSFDTDPDSRARGDYPPDWSNECMEADVPEIGQLWEEGHARIAGALSELIDAADDELLDTLEEGYLHSLRKTMVRLETHHAFDQIKTCAPFWTVVTQVDADTEEEERLLEQVRQGLLA
;
A
#
# COMPACT_ATOMS: atom_id res chain seq x y z
N MET A 1 -12.57 29.25 -22.85
CA MET A 1 -11.92 28.84 -21.60
C MET A 1 -11.98 27.33 -21.58
N PRO A 2 -10.86 26.60 -21.48
CA PRO A 2 -10.96 25.17 -21.20
C PRO A 2 -11.58 25.06 -19.81
N GLN A 3 -12.67 24.30 -19.70
CA GLN A 3 -13.25 24.00 -18.41
C GLN A 3 -12.23 23.14 -17.68
N THR A 4 -11.71 23.62 -16.56
CA THR A 4 -11.03 22.75 -15.60
C THR A 4 -12.01 21.62 -15.32
N PRO A 5 -11.65 20.34 -15.54
CA PRO A 5 -12.50 19.27 -15.07
C PRO A 5 -12.76 19.50 -13.58
N ASP A 6 -14.02 19.40 -13.16
CA ASP A 6 -14.36 19.44 -11.74
C ASP A 6 -13.62 18.26 -11.08
N LEU A 7 -12.51 18.56 -10.40
CA LEU A 7 -11.77 17.56 -9.65
C LEU A 7 -12.71 16.97 -8.58
N PRO A 8 -12.65 15.67 -8.31
CA PRO A 8 -13.41 15.09 -7.20
C PRO A 8 -13.03 15.84 -5.91
N LEU A 9 -14.01 16.35 -5.17
CA LEU A 9 -13.75 17.17 -3.99
C LEU A 9 -13.46 16.35 -2.72
N ASP A 10 -13.68 15.04 -2.75
CA ASP A 10 -13.45 14.14 -1.62
C ASP A 10 -12.83 12.80 -2.05
N TRP A 11 -12.25 12.09 -1.08
CA TRP A 11 -11.55 10.82 -1.33
C TRP A 11 -12.46 9.76 -1.94
N HIS A 12 -13.71 9.64 -1.49
CA HIS A 12 -14.60 8.59 -1.95
C HIS A 12 -14.93 8.75 -3.44
N ALA A 13 -15.21 9.98 -3.87
CA ALA A 13 -15.43 10.31 -5.27
C ALA A 13 -14.15 10.05 -6.10
N PHE A 14 -12.97 10.36 -5.56
CA PHE A 14 -11.69 10.07 -6.21
C PHE A 14 -11.44 8.56 -6.34
N GLU A 15 -11.58 7.81 -5.24
CA GLU A 15 -11.38 6.35 -5.18
C GLU A 15 -12.23 5.65 -6.25
N ALA A 16 -13.49 6.05 -6.37
CA ALA A 16 -14.43 5.51 -7.36
C ALA A 16 -14.08 5.94 -8.80
N ALA A 17 -13.74 7.21 -9.03
CA ALA A 17 -13.46 7.73 -10.38
C ALA A 17 -12.19 7.13 -11.02
N TYR A 18 -11.24 6.69 -10.19
CA TYR A 18 -9.95 6.14 -10.62
C TYR A 18 -9.80 4.64 -10.34
N ASP A 19 -10.85 3.97 -9.84
CA ASP A 19 -10.83 2.56 -9.46
C ASP A 19 -9.62 2.22 -8.57
N VAL A 20 -9.34 3.05 -7.56
CA VAL A 20 -8.05 3.06 -6.84
C VAL A 20 -7.76 1.71 -6.19
N GLU A 21 -8.64 1.21 -5.33
CA GLU A 21 -8.47 -0.08 -4.64
C GLU A 21 -8.30 -1.24 -5.63
N ALA A 22 -9.11 -1.26 -6.70
CA ALA A 22 -9.03 -2.32 -7.70
C ALA A 22 -7.71 -2.26 -8.49
N SER A 23 -7.19 -1.06 -8.72
CA SER A 23 -5.92 -0.83 -9.39
C SER A 23 -4.76 -1.26 -8.51
N TRP A 24 -4.69 -0.79 -7.26
CA TRP A 24 -3.65 -1.20 -6.31
C TRP A 24 -3.68 -2.70 -6.03
N PHE A 25 -4.85 -3.33 -5.90
CA PHE A 25 -4.96 -4.78 -5.77
C PHE A 25 -4.33 -5.50 -6.96
N ARG A 26 -4.65 -5.07 -8.20
CA ARG A 26 -4.06 -5.69 -9.40
C ARG A 26 -2.54 -5.51 -9.45
N LEU A 27 -2.04 -4.32 -9.11
CA LEU A 27 -0.62 -4.02 -9.11
C LEU A 27 0.11 -4.84 -8.05
N ALA A 28 -0.32 -4.77 -6.79
CA ALA A 28 0.29 -5.52 -5.70
C ALA A 28 0.24 -7.03 -5.94
N ASN A 29 -0.88 -7.56 -6.45
CA ASN A 29 -0.97 -8.99 -6.77
C ASN A 29 -0.01 -9.40 -7.89
N ALA A 30 0.15 -8.56 -8.92
CA ALA A 30 1.14 -8.80 -9.98
C ALA A 30 2.58 -8.62 -9.48
N SER A 31 2.83 -7.71 -8.53
CA SER A 31 4.14 -7.57 -7.87
C SER A 31 4.51 -8.82 -7.09
N LEU A 32 3.56 -9.45 -6.38
CA LEU A 32 3.80 -10.73 -5.68
C LEU A 32 4.15 -11.85 -6.67
N ALA A 33 3.49 -11.90 -7.83
CA ALA A 33 3.81 -12.85 -8.89
C ALA A 33 5.24 -12.63 -9.45
N LEU A 34 5.62 -11.37 -9.70
CA LEU A 34 6.95 -11.00 -10.16
C LEU A 34 8.01 -11.35 -9.11
N LEU A 35 7.75 -11.04 -7.84
CA LEU A 35 8.63 -11.39 -6.73
C LEU A 35 8.84 -12.90 -6.62
N GLY A 36 7.77 -13.69 -6.75
CA GLY A 36 7.85 -15.17 -6.78
C GLY A 36 8.59 -15.75 -7.99
N ALA A 37 8.81 -14.97 -9.05
CA ALA A 37 9.61 -15.33 -10.22
C ALA A 37 11.02 -14.71 -10.23
N SER A 38 11.32 -13.82 -9.30
CA SER A 38 12.57 -13.07 -9.20
C SER A 38 13.72 -13.90 -8.60
N PRO A 39 14.95 -13.34 -8.49
CA PRO A 39 16.03 -13.96 -7.73
C PRO A 39 15.69 -14.22 -6.25
N PHE A 40 14.70 -13.53 -5.69
CA PHE A 40 14.26 -13.70 -4.30
C PHE A 40 13.25 -14.82 -4.09
N LYS A 41 12.84 -15.55 -5.13
CA LYS A 41 11.83 -16.63 -5.05
C LYS A 41 12.07 -17.69 -3.97
N ASP A 42 13.34 -17.88 -3.59
CA ASP A 42 13.73 -18.88 -2.60
C ASP A 42 13.84 -18.33 -1.18
N GLN A 43 13.76 -17.01 -1.02
CA GLN A 43 13.77 -16.31 0.26
C GLN A 43 12.40 -16.41 0.93
N ALA A 44 12.41 -16.60 2.24
CA ALA A 44 11.21 -16.57 3.05
C ALA A 44 10.99 -15.15 3.60
N PHE A 45 9.80 -14.62 3.40
CA PHE A 45 9.40 -13.30 3.86
C PHE A 45 8.59 -13.40 5.15
N SER A 46 8.90 -12.56 6.12
CA SER A 46 8.22 -12.48 7.41
C SER A 46 7.13 -11.42 7.44
N ALA A 47 7.25 -10.36 6.63
CA ALA A 47 6.25 -9.31 6.58
C ALA A 47 6.15 -8.63 5.20
N PHE A 48 5.03 -7.95 4.97
CA PHE A 48 4.76 -7.08 3.83
C PHE A 48 4.09 -5.79 4.30
N ALA A 49 4.48 -4.66 3.71
CA ALA A 49 3.80 -3.39 3.93
C ALA A 49 3.55 -2.61 2.64
N PHE A 50 2.41 -1.94 2.63
CA PHE A 50 2.25 -0.73 1.84
C PHE A 50 2.91 0.41 2.61
N ASN A 51 4.03 0.92 2.11
CA ASN A 51 4.80 1.99 2.73
C ASN A 51 4.40 3.34 2.12
N ALA A 52 3.52 4.05 2.80
CA ALA A 52 3.04 5.38 2.47
C ALA A 52 3.89 6.46 3.15
N VAL A 53 5.20 6.50 2.82
CA VAL A 53 6.22 7.37 3.46
C VAL A 53 5.78 8.83 3.56
N SER A 54 5.15 9.36 2.52
CA SER A 54 4.50 10.66 2.53
C SER A 54 3.35 10.63 1.55
N PHE A 55 2.15 11.07 1.91
CA PHE A 55 1.05 11.19 0.95
C PHE A 55 1.48 12.11 -0.22
N PRO A 56 1.40 11.68 -1.50
CA PRO A 56 0.76 10.46 -2.05
C PRO A 56 1.73 9.32 -2.47
N SER A 57 2.97 9.33 -2.02
CA SER A 57 3.97 8.30 -2.26
C SER A 57 3.54 6.93 -1.71
N LEU A 58 3.88 5.88 -2.45
CA LEU A 58 3.62 4.49 -2.10
C LEU A 58 4.77 3.61 -2.58
N SER A 59 5.29 2.79 -1.68
CA SER A 59 6.26 1.73 -2.00
C SER A 59 5.84 0.40 -1.40
N LEU A 60 6.39 -0.69 -1.92
CA LEU A 60 6.21 -2.04 -1.40
C LEU A 60 7.43 -2.46 -0.58
N SER A 61 7.22 -2.67 0.72
CA SER A 61 8.26 -3.15 1.63
C SER A 61 8.07 -4.61 1.98
N PHE A 62 9.18 -5.37 2.05
CA PHE A 62 9.20 -6.75 2.51
C PHE A 62 10.30 -6.99 3.55
N ASP A 63 9.93 -7.68 4.63
CA ASP A 63 10.87 -8.12 5.66
C ASP A 63 11.14 -9.61 5.51
N THR A 64 12.35 -10.00 5.88
CA THR A 64 12.82 -11.37 5.83
C THR A 64 13.32 -11.86 7.19
N ASP A 65 13.40 -10.97 8.17
CA ASP A 65 13.69 -11.32 9.55
C ASP A 65 12.37 -11.69 10.29
N PRO A 66 12.19 -12.96 10.71
CA PRO A 66 10.99 -13.39 11.41
C PRO A 66 10.85 -12.80 12.84
N ASP A 67 11.92 -12.26 13.41
CA ASP A 67 11.97 -11.79 14.78
C ASP A 67 11.78 -10.26 14.90
N SER A 68 11.72 -9.50 13.80
CA SER A 68 11.56 -8.03 13.80
C SER A 68 10.38 -7.55 14.65
N ARG A 69 9.22 -8.19 14.47
CA ARG A 69 8.01 -7.86 15.24
C ARG A 69 8.21 -8.08 16.75
N ALA A 70 8.90 -9.15 17.13
CA ALA A 70 9.12 -9.48 18.54
C ALA A 70 10.12 -8.52 19.22
N ARG A 71 11.04 -7.93 18.46
CA ARG A 71 11.99 -6.92 18.95
C ARG A 71 11.38 -5.52 19.02
N GLY A 72 10.27 -5.31 18.33
CA GLY A 72 9.63 -4.01 18.22
C GLY A 72 10.40 -3.04 17.34
N ASP A 73 11.09 -3.57 16.34
CA ASP A 73 11.67 -2.76 15.27
C ASP A 73 10.49 -2.25 14.44
N TYR A 74 10.09 -0.98 14.65
CA TYR A 74 8.89 -0.35 14.05
C TYR A 74 9.24 0.97 13.32
N PRO A 75 8.89 1.13 12.04
CA PRO A 75 8.49 0.08 11.09
C PRO A 75 9.55 -1.05 11.07
N PRO A 76 9.21 -2.28 10.65
CA PRO A 76 10.17 -3.38 10.53
C PRO A 76 11.49 -2.91 9.93
N ASP A 77 12.61 -3.48 10.37
CA ASP A 77 13.92 -3.22 9.76
C ASP A 77 13.95 -3.83 8.34
N TRP A 78 13.19 -3.19 7.44
CA TRP A 78 12.78 -3.72 6.15
C TRP A 78 14.03 -3.98 5.33
N SER A 79 14.39 -5.25 5.23
CA SER A 79 15.54 -5.67 4.41
C SER A 79 15.36 -5.27 2.94
N ASN A 80 14.11 -5.10 2.49
CA ASN A 80 13.74 -4.64 1.14
C ASN A 80 12.62 -3.59 1.25
N GLU A 81 12.97 -2.37 1.67
CA GLU A 81 12.01 -1.25 1.85
C GLU A 81 11.46 -0.69 0.52
N CYS A 82 12.15 -0.94 -0.59
CA CYS A 82 11.76 -0.52 -1.92
C CYS A 82 11.94 -1.69 -2.90
N MET A 83 11.04 -2.67 -2.84
CA MET A 83 11.10 -3.84 -3.72
C MET A 83 11.12 -3.46 -5.21
N GLU A 84 10.59 -2.28 -5.56
CA GLU A 84 10.65 -1.66 -6.88
C GLU A 84 12.09 -1.46 -7.38
N ALA A 85 13.03 -1.19 -6.48
CA ALA A 85 14.44 -0.99 -6.80
C ALA A 85 15.19 -2.33 -6.95
N ASP A 86 14.84 -3.31 -6.11
CA ASP A 86 15.47 -4.63 -6.10
C ASP A 86 14.93 -5.56 -7.19
N VAL A 87 13.68 -5.35 -7.62
CA VAL A 87 13.02 -6.02 -8.73
C VAL A 87 12.49 -4.95 -9.70
N PRO A 88 13.29 -4.50 -10.68
CA PRO A 88 12.94 -3.39 -11.57
C PRO A 88 11.62 -3.56 -12.33
N GLU A 89 11.21 -4.80 -12.62
CA GLU A 89 9.93 -5.10 -13.24
C GLU A 89 8.75 -4.71 -12.35
N ILE A 90 8.90 -4.79 -11.02
CA ILE A 90 7.91 -4.29 -10.06
C ILE A 90 7.89 -2.76 -10.12
N GLY A 91 9.05 -2.10 -10.14
CA GLY A 91 9.12 -0.65 -10.28
C GLY A 91 8.42 -0.14 -11.54
N GLN A 92 8.71 -0.75 -12.70
CA GLN A 92 8.06 -0.40 -13.96
C GLN A 92 6.53 -0.65 -13.93
N LEU A 93 6.10 -1.77 -13.34
CA LEU A 93 4.68 -2.09 -13.20
C LEU A 93 3.93 -0.99 -12.43
N TRP A 94 4.49 -0.51 -11.32
CA TRP A 94 3.89 0.56 -10.52
C TRP A 94 4.00 1.92 -11.20
N GLU A 95 5.12 2.25 -11.83
CA GLU A 95 5.27 3.50 -12.58
C GLU A 95 4.18 3.62 -13.66
N GLU A 96 3.98 2.59 -14.48
CA GLU A 96 2.98 2.60 -15.55
C GLU A 96 1.55 2.48 -15.02
N GLY A 97 1.33 1.57 -14.07
CA GLY A 97 0.01 1.22 -13.57
C GLY A 97 -0.58 2.23 -12.59
N HIS A 98 0.27 2.97 -11.88
CA HIS A 98 -0.13 3.97 -10.89
C HIS A 98 -0.08 5.40 -11.43
N ALA A 99 0.61 5.67 -12.55
CA ALA A 99 0.81 7.04 -13.09
C ALA A 99 -0.47 7.88 -13.17
N ARG A 100 -1.58 7.30 -13.63
CA ARG A 100 -2.85 8.03 -13.74
C ARG A 100 -3.43 8.41 -12.37
N ILE A 101 -3.34 7.51 -11.39
CA ILE A 101 -3.81 7.76 -10.02
C ILE A 101 -2.89 8.80 -9.38
N ALA A 102 -1.57 8.58 -9.45
CA ALA A 102 -0.57 9.50 -8.89
C ALA A 102 -0.72 10.92 -9.43
N GLY A 103 -0.83 11.09 -10.76
CA GLY A 103 -0.99 12.41 -11.37
C GLY A 103 -2.27 13.12 -10.92
N ALA A 104 -3.39 12.40 -10.90
CA ALA A 104 -4.66 12.97 -10.44
C ALA A 104 -4.68 13.28 -8.93
N LEU A 105 -3.98 12.46 -8.13
CA LEU A 105 -3.86 12.66 -6.71
C LEU A 105 -2.97 13.88 -6.39
N SER A 106 -1.90 14.10 -7.17
CA SER A 106 -1.12 15.34 -7.08
C SER A 106 -1.96 16.57 -7.40
N GLU A 107 -2.78 16.54 -8.46
CA GLU A 107 -3.70 17.66 -8.77
C GLU A 107 -4.73 17.91 -7.66
N LEU A 108 -5.24 16.85 -7.04
CA LEU A 108 -6.19 16.93 -5.93
C LEU A 108 -5.55 17.55 -4.69
N ILE A 109 -4.32 17.12 -4.35
CA ILE A 109 -3.54 17.65 -3.22
C ILE A 109 -3.22 19.13 -3.43
N ASP A 110 -2.77 19.52 -4.63
CA ASP A 110 -2.45 20.91 -4.97
C ASP A 110 -3.67 21.85 -4.85
N ALA A 111 -4.89 21.31 -4.99
CA ALA A 111 -6.14 22.05 -4.90
C ALA A 111 -6.78 22.03 -3.51
N ALA A 112 -6.32 21.17 -2.60
CA ALA A 112 -6.89 20.98 -1.27
C ALA A 112 -6.38 22.02 -0.26
N ASP A 113 -7.22 22.35 0.71
CA ASP A 113 -6.79 23.03 1.93
C ASP A 113 -6.38 22.02 3.02
N ASP A 114 -5.82 22.49 4.12
CA ASP A 114 -5.28 21.64 5.19
C ASP A 114 -6.33 20.64 5.75
N GLU A 115 -7.59 21.07 5.93
CA GLU A 115 -8.66 20.20 6.46
C GLU A 115 -9.04 19.10 5.45
N LEU A 116 -9.09 19.46 4.16
CA LEU A 116 -9.33 18.48 3.11
C LEU A 116 -8.15 17.51 2.97
N LEU A 117 -6.90 17.98 3.09
CA LEU A 117 -5.72 17.12 3.02
C LEU A 117 -5.74 16.03 4.09
N ASP A 118 -6.05 16.37 5.34
CA ASP A 118 -6.18 15.38 6.43
C ASP A 118 -7.23 14.31 6.09
N THR A 119 -8.36 14.74 5.51
CA THR A 119 -9.45 13.83 5.12
C THR A 119 -9.05 12.94 3.93
N LEU A 120 -8.31 13.48 2.97
CA LEU A 120 -7.81 12.73 1.82
C LEU A 120 -6.76 11.70 2.23
N GLU A 121 -5.87 12.07 3.15
CA GLU A 121 -4.84 11.17 3.68
C GLU A 121 -5.46 9.99 4.44
N GLU A 122 -6.42 10.23 5.33
CA GLU A 122 -7.10 9.12 6.03
C GLU A 122 -7.86 8.22 5.05
N GLY A 123 -8.54 8.81 4.07
CA GLY A 123 -9.20 8.04 3.00
C GLY A 123 -8.21 7.15 2.23
N TYR A 124 -7.08 7.72 1.85
CA TYR A 124 -5.99 7.03 1.16
C TYR A 124 -5.48 5.82 1.97
N LEU A 125 -5.17 6.01 3.25
CA LEU A 125 -4.72 4.94 4.14
C LEU A 125 -5.78 3.87 4.32
N HIS A 126 -7.04 4.27 4.49
CA HIS A 126 -8.16 3.35 4.58
C HIS A 126 -8.30 2.47 3.32
N SER A 127 -8.15 3.05 2.12
CA SER A 127 -8.15 2.30 0.86
C SER A 127 -6.95 1.35 0.72
N LEU A 128 -5.78 1.71 1.25
CA LEU A 128 -4.64 0.79 1.34
C LEU A 128 -4.94 -0.39 2.27
N ARG A 129 -5.55 -0.14 3.44
CA ARG A 129 -5.96 -1.19 4.38
C ARG A 129 -6.98 -2.13 3.73
N LYS A 130 -7.99 -1.59 3.02
CA LYS A 130 -8.93 -2.40 2.22
C LYS A 130 -8.20 -3.25 1.17
N THR A 131 -7.24 -2.67 0.47
CA THR A 131 -6.43 -3.37 -0.53
C THR A 131 -5.61 -4.51 0.12
N MET A 132 -5.02 -4.26 1.29
CA MET A 132 -4.28 -5.27 2.07
C MET A 132 -5.18 -6.45 2.46
N VAL A 133 -6.33 -6.19 3.05
CA VAL A 133 -7.31 -7.23 3.41
C VAL A 133 -7.78 -7.99 2.16
N ARG A 134 -7.93 -7.30 1.04
CA ARG A 134 -8.26 -7.94 -0.24
C ARG A 134 -7.16 -8.89 -0.73
N LEU A 135 -5.88 -8.54 -0.58
CA LEU A 135 -4.76 -9.44 -0.88
C LEU A 135 -4.78 -10.69 0.02
N GLU A 136 -5.00 -10.51 1.32
CA GLU A 136 -5.11 -11.60 2.30
C GLU A 136 -6.25 -12.57 1.93
N THR A 137 -7.45 -12.03 1.70
CA THR A 137 -8.66 -12.82 1.39
C THR A 137 -8.58 -13.56 0.04
N HIS A 138 -7.76 -13.08 -0.89
CA HIS A 138 -7.53 -13.73 -2.18
C HIS A 138 -6.30 -14.64 -2.17
N HIS A 139 -5.68 -14.87 -1.01
CA HIS A 139 -4.46 -15.68 -0.87
C HIS A 139 -3.32 -15.22 -1.79
N ALA A 140 -3.22 -13.90 -2.03
CA ALA A 140 -2.23 -13.35 -2.95
C ALA A 140 -0.79 -13.67 -2.52
N PHE A 141 -0.54 -13.77 -1.21
CA PHE A 141 0.77 -14.09 -0.64
C PHE A 141 1.22 -15.54 -0.84
N ASP A 142 0.33 -16.45 -1.27
CA ASP A 142 0.71 -17.83 -1.62
C ASP A 142 1.64 -17.90 -2.84
N GLN A 143 1.80 -16.79 -3.56
CA GLN A 143 2.71 -16.63 -4.70
C GLN A 143 4.19 -16.52 -4.29
N ILE A 144 4.46 -16.26 -3.00
CA ILE A 144 5.81 -16.13 -2.44
C ILE A 144 5.98 -17.07 -1.25
N LYS A 145 7.23 -17.32 -0.81
CA LYS A 145 7.47 -18.09 0.41
C LYS A 145 7.34 -17.17 1.62
N THR A 146 6.48 -17.52 2.56
CA THR A 146 6.26 -16.77 3.79
C THR A 146 6.63 -17.56 5.04
N CYS A 147 7.07 -16.86 6.08
CA CYS A 147 7.20 -17.38 7.44
C CYS A 147 5.85 -17.28 8.16
N ALA A 148 5.61 -18.17 9.13
CA ALA A 148 4.44 -18.09 10.00
C ALA A 148 4.86 -17.61 11.40
N PRO A 149 4.23 -16.55 11.97
CA PRO A 149 3.19 -15.73 11.35
C PRO A 149 3.75 -14.77 10.28
N PHE A 150 2.99 -14.54 9.22
CA PHE A 150 3.28 -13.51 8.22
C PHE A 150 2.57 -12.23 8.63
N TRP A 151 3.29 -11.11 8.69
CA TRP A 151 2.77 -9.85 9.18
C TRP A 151 2.49 -8.87 8.05
N THR A 152 1.28 -8.31 8.03
CA THR A 152 0.83 -7.32 7.05
C THR A 152 0.44 -6.04 7.75
N VAL A 153 0.86 -4.91 7.20
CA VAL A 153 0.66 -3.57 7.80
C VAL A 153 0.64 -2.48 6.72
N VAL A 154 -0.01 -1.34 6.95
CA VAL A 154 0.10 -0.14 6.11
C VAL A 154 0.90 0.90 6.88
N THR A 155 2.14 1.18 6.50
CA THR A 155 3.03 2.04 7.29
C THR A 155 3.11 3.44 6.72
N GLN A 156 3.17 4.44 7.59
CA GLN A 156 3.66 5.79 7.28
C GLN A 156 4.91 6.08 8.11
N VAL A 157 5.64 7.13 7.75
CA VAL A 157 6.67 7.69 8.64
C VAL A 157 6.00 8.11 9.94
N ASP A 158 6.60 7.74 11.08
CA ASP A 158 6.10 8.02 12.43
C ASP A 158 4.72 7.40 12.77
N ALA A 159 4.24 6.43 11.99
CA ALA A 159 2.97 5.76 12.26
C ALA A 159 3.00 5.04 13.63
N ASP A 160 1.97 5.28 14.44
CA ASP A 160 1.68 4.44 15.60
C ASP A 160 1.27 3.06 15.09
N THR A 161 2.18 2.09 15.21
CA THR A 161 1.99 0.76 14.64
C THR A 161 0.90 -0.03 15.37
N GLU A 162 0.69 0.21 16.68
CA GLU A 162 -0.40 -0.45 17.41
C GLU A 162 -1.76 0.07 16.90
N GLU A 163 -1.85 1.37 16.67
CA GLU A 163 -3.05 1.98 16.09
C GLU A 163 -3.28 1.51 14.66
N GLU A 164 -2.24 1.42 13.83
CA GLU A 164 -2.37 0.90 12.47
C GLU A 164 -2.85 -0.56 12.47
N GLU A 165 -2.26 -1.43 13.30
CA GLU A 165 -2.72 -2.82 13.42
C GLU A 165 -4.20 -2.86 13.85
N ARG A 166 -4.61 -1.98 14.77
CA ARG A 166 -6.00 -1.86 15.22
C ARG A 166 -6.92 -1.42 14.07
N LEU A 167 -6.51 -0.44 13.25
CA LEU A 167 -7.28 0.05 12.11
C LEU A 167 -7.39 -1.02 11.01
N LEU A 168 -6.29 -1.71 10.70
CA LEU A 168 -6.30 -2.81 9.74
C LEU A 168 -7.19 -3.97 10.22
N GLU A 169 -7.15 -4.31 11.50
CA GLU A 169 -8.01 -5.35 12.08
C GLU A 169 -9.50 -4.99 11.99
N GLN A 170 -9.85 -3.71 12.18
CA GLN A 170 -11.24 -3.26 11.97
C GLN A 170 -11.70 -3.46 10.52
N VAL A 171 -10.83 -3.25 9.53
CA VAL A 171 -11.14 -3.53 8.12
C VAL A 171 -11.32 -5.04 7.90
N ARG A 172 -10.45 -5.88 8.46
CA ARG A 172 -10.60 -7.36 8.39
C ARG A 172 -11.93 -7.84 8.95
N GLN A 173 -12.41 -7.21 10.01
CA GLN A 173 -13.68 -7.53 10.66
C GLN A 173 -14.90 -6.89 9.96
N GLY A 174 -14.69 -6.05 8.94
CA GLY A 174 -15.75 -5.30 8.26
C GLY A 174 -16.40 -4.21 9.13
N LEU A 175 -15.69 -3.71 10.13
CA LEU A 175 -16.15 -2.66 11.05
C LEU A 175 -15.89 -1.24 10.52
N LEU A 176 -14.97 -1.10 9.55
CA LEU A 176 -14.76 0.09 8.75
C LEU A 176 -15.04 -0.30 7.30
N ALA A 177 -16.16 0.21 6.75
CA ALA A 177 -16.65 -0.08 5.39
C ALA A 177 -16.81 1.20 4.59
#